data_AF-B8G366-F1
#
_entry.id   AF-B8G366-F1
#
_cell.length_a   1.000
_cell.length_b   1.000
_cell.length_c   1.000
_cell.angle_alpha   90.00
_cell.angle_beta   90.00
_cell.angle_gamma   90.00
#
_symmetry.space_group_name_H-M   'P 1'
#
loop_
_entity.id
_entity.type
_entity.pdbx_description
1 polymer ?
#
loop_
_entity_poly.entity_id
_entity_poly.type
_entity_poly.pdbx_seq_one_letter_code
_entity_poly.pdbx_strand_id
1 'polypeptide(L)'
;MASFTKRIMAVAMTMAMIIPMLAACGGGAAQPQVIRETVVVVQTAEPVRETVVVTEEVKAEQYTTPHPILSDLRVRQAIAYCTNRPELIQSVYPYLTPEQQQELLMDTFLPKAHWAAAKENITTYPFDPEKGKALLEEAGWKLPEGASVRVNANGEPLSLSFTTTNAQFRQTWSAVFIRQMAACGIQIVPTYAPASWWFGSSTGLRRRDFELGAFAWVGQADPGGQTLYACNQIPLPSNNWEGQNYMGWCNERASRAIIAANNTLDRAERIRQYAIVQEEFTKDMVSLPLFNRLEAYAATNRLVNFKPNPTEYYTANADEWELTDNGDTIVLGFTQEPQTMWSLIESAAVQRVAVNLLGVPATTTYDYDYQPVGLDGLSTIESGRATNADVEVKEGDIVWNTDGEAVPLAPGVEIVTADGETITYQSGTVKMKQLTVTDNMDLGH
;
A
#
# COMPACT_ATOMS: atom_id res chain seq x y z
N MET A 1 -25.43 24.98 -50.81
CA MET A 1 -25.79 23.63 -51.30
C MET A 1 -25.65 22.67 -50.13
N ALA A 2 -26.71 21.90 -49.89
CA ALA A 2 -26.88 20.77 -48.97
C ALA A 2 -26.64 21.02 -47.46
N SER A 3 -27.67 21.54 -46.79
CA SER A 3 -27.94 21.25 -45.38
C SER A 3 -28.59 19.87 -45.25
N PHE A 4 -28.17 19.07 -44.27
CA PHE A 4 -28.93 17.90 -43.83
C PHE A 4 -29.18 17.96 -42.33
N THR A 5 -30.36 18.44 -41.99
CA THR A 5 -30.96 18.39 -40.66
C THR A 5 -31.45 16.96 -40.40
N LYS A 6 -31.05 16.33 -39.30
CA LYS A 6 -31.77 15.17 -38.76
C LYS A 6 -32.03 15.37 -37.26
N ARG A 7 -33.32 15.55 -36.96
CA ARG A 7 -33.92 15.44 -35.63
C ARG A 7 -33.72 14.00 -35.12
N ILE A 8 -33.32 13.84 -33.87
CA ILE A 8 -33.42 12.55 -33.17
C ILE A 8 -34.42 12.72 -32.02
N MET A 9 -35.44 11.87 -32.06
CA MET A 9 -36.48 11.65 -31.05
C MET A 9 -35.85 11.09 -29.78
N ALA A 10 -36.22 11.65 -28.63
CA ALA A 10 -36.03 11.02 -27.33
C ALA A 10 -36.99 9.83 -27.20
N VAL A 11 -36.45 8.64 -26.97
CA VAL A 11 -37.22 7.47 -26.50
C VAL A 11 -36.54 6.99 -25.23
N ALA A 12 -37.24 7.16 -24.11
CA ALA A 12 -36.87 6.57 -22.84
C ALA A 12 -37.01 5.05 -22.93
N MET A 13 -35.93 4.32 -22.66
CA MET A 13 -35.94 2.86 -22.59
C MET A 13 -35.44 2.44 -21.20
N THR A 14 -36.39 2.28 -20.29
CA THR A 14 -36.24 1.54 -19.03
C THR A 14 -35.94 0.09 -19.36
N MET A 15 -34.72 -0.37 -19.08
CA MET A 15 -34.34 -1.78 -19.16
C MET A 15 -34.36 -2.37 -17.75
N ALA A 16 -35.43 -3.11 -17.44
CA ALA A 16 -35.52 -3.95 -16.27
C ALA A 16 -34.72 -5.24 -16.53
N MET A 17 -33.70 -5.52 -15.70
CA MET A 17 -33.00 -6.81 -15.70
C MET A 17 -33.90 -7.86 -15.04
N ILE A 18 -34.36 -8.82 -15.84
CA ILE A 18 -35.03 -10.04 -15.39
C ILE A 18 -33.95 -11.11 -15.21
N ILE A 19 -33.74 -11.54 -13.98
CA ILE A 19 -32.89 -12.67 -13.60
C ILE A 19 -33.67 -13.97 -13.88
N PRO A 20 -33.14 -14.95 -14.63
CA PRO A 20 -33.77 -16.25 -14.73
C PRO A 20 -33.43 -17.11 -13.51
N MET A 21 -34.46 -17.42 -12.72
CA MET A 21 -34.46 -18.49 -11.73
C MET A 21 -34.20 -19.83 -12.42
N LEU A 22 -33.11 -20.50 -12.05
CA LEU A 22 -32.92 -21.92 -12.36
C LEU A 22 -33.71 -22.76 -11.36
N ALA A 23 -34.76 -23.39 -11.87
CA ALA A 23 -35.53 -24.42 -11.19
C ALA A 23 -34.70 -25.70 -11.05
N ALA A 24 -34.53 -26.14 -9.80
CA ALA A 24 -34.02 -27.45 -9.44
C ALA A 24 -35.14 -28.50 -9.57
N CYS A 25 -34.85 -29.59 -10.28
CA CYS A 25 -35.64 -30.82 -10.28
C CYS A 25 -34.70 -31.99 -9.99
N GLY A 26 -35.08 -32.86 -9.04
CA GLY A 26 -34.48 -34.19 -8.89
C GLY A 26 -34.30 -34.61 -7.44
N GLY A 27 -35.33 -35.25 -6.89
CA GLY A 27 -35.33 -35.79 -5.54
C GLY A 27 -34.72 -37.19 -5.44
N GLY A 28 -34.28 -37.54 -4.22
CA GLY A 28 -34.15 -38.93 -3.78
C GLY A 28 -32.89 -39.26 -2.99
N ALA A 29 -32.89 -39.01 -1.69
CA ALA A 29 -32.20 -39.86 -0.71
C ALA A 29 -32.94 -39.81 0.64
N ALA A 30 -33.18 -40.99 1.21
CA ALA A 30 -34.04 -41.23 2.36
C ALA A 30 -33.54 -40.55 3.65
N GLN A 31 -34.44 -39.92 4.39
CA GLN A 31 -34.14 -39.41 5.74
C GLN A 31 -34.21 -40.56 6.76
N PRO A 32 -33.22 -40.71 7.65
CA PRO A 32 -33.34 -41.57 8.82
C PRO A 32 -34.29 -40.92 9.84
N GLN A 33 -35.32 -41.66 10.25
CA GLN A 33 -36.23 -41.25 11.32
C GLN A 33 -35.51 -41.20 12.67
N VAL A 34 -35.62 -40.06 13.38
CA VAL A 34 -35.18 -39.94 14.77
C VAL A 34 -36.33 -40.38 15.68
N ILE A 35 -36.18 -41.54 16.30
CA ILE A 35 -37.06 -42.02 17.38
C ILE A 35 -36.78 -41.13 18.61
N ARG A 36 -37.81 -40.43 19.09
CA ARG A 36 -37.73 -39.63 20.32
C ARG A 36 -38.01 -40.53 21.52
N GLU A 37 -36.96 -40.90 22.26
CA GLU A 37 -37.14 -41.47 23.59
C GLU A 37 -37.31 -40.33 24.61
N THR A 38 -38.43 -40.33 25.32
CA THR A 38 -38.65 -39.42 26.45
C THR A 38 -38.17 -40.11 27.71
N VAL A 39 -36.98 -39.76 28.18
CA VAL A 39 -36.49 -40.20 29.49
C VAL A 39 -36.78 -39.11 30.50
N VAL A 40 -37.80 -39.31 31.34
CA VAL A 40 -38.05 -38.48 32.52
C VAL A 40 -37.15 -38.98 33.63
N VAL A 41 -36.02 -38.31 33.83
CA VAL A 41 -35.21 -38.47 35.04
C VAL A 41 -35.57 -37.34 36.00
N VAL A 42 -36.36 -37.67 37.02
CA VAL A 42 -36.50 -36.81 38.20
C VAL A 42 -35.46 -37.30 39.21
N GLN A 43 -34.40 -36.52 39.43
CA GLN A 43 -33.64 -36.64 40.66
C GLN A 43 -33.07 -35.30 41.16
N THR A 44 -33.39 -35.09 42.43
CA THR A 44 -33.08 -34.06 43.42
C THR A 44 -31.58 -33.87 43.72
N ALA A 45 -31.04 -32.68 43.43
CA ALA A 45 -30.04 -31.92 44.21
C ALA A 45 -29.60 -30.65 43.44
N GLU A 46 -29.28 -29.55 44.13
CA GLU A 46 -28.70 -28.36 43.50
C GLU A 46 -27.31 -28.68 42.90
N PRO A 47 -27.00 -28.20 41.68
CA PRO A 47 -25.69 -28.41 41.10
C PRO A 47 -24.64 -27.60 41.86
N VAL A 48 -23.70 -28.29 42.50
CA VAL A 48 -22.45 -27.69 42.98
C VAL A 48 -21.71 -27.15 41.76
N ARG A 49 -21.69 -25.83 41.61
CA ARG A 49 -20.86 -25.15 40.61
C ARG A 49 -19.42 -25.20 41.10
N GLU A 50 -18.68 -26.20 40.64
CA GLU A 50 -17.23 -26.18 40.73
C GLU A 50 -16.70 -25.36 39.54
N THR A 51 -16.25 -24.14 39.81
CA THR A 51 -15.55 -23.33 38.80
C THR A 51 -14.15 -23.93 38.63
N VAL A 52 -14.02 -24.85 37.67
CA VAL A 52 -12.70 -25.25 37.18
C VAL A 52 -12.16 -24.08 36.38
N VAL A 53 -11.23 -23.32 36.97
CA VAL A 53 -10.40 -22.38 36.22
C VAL A 53 -9.45 -23.22 35.38
N VAL A 54 -9.86 -23.53 34.15
CA VAL A 54 -8.93 -23.99 33.12
C VAL A 54 -8.18 -22.76 32.66
N THR A 55 -7.00 -22.53 33.22
CA THR A 55 -6.00 -21.69 32.58
C THR A 55 -5.52 -22.43 31.34
N GLU A 56 -6.21 -22.22 30.21
CA GLU A 56 -5.60 -22.51 28.92
C GLU A 56 -4.47 -21.48 28.75
N GLU A 57 -3.23 -21.95 28.60
CA GLU A 57 -2.18 -21.08 28.08
C GLU A 57 -2.66 -20.59 26.71
N VAL A 58 -2.95 -19.29 26.61
CA VAL A 58 -3.16 -18.66 25.31
C VAL A 58 -1.87 -18.86 24.53
N LYS A 59 -1.84 -19.85 23.64
CA LYS A 59 -0.76 -19.99 22.67
C LYS A 59 -0.71 -18.67 21.91
N ALA A 60 0.40 -17.95 22.02
CA ALA A 60 0.65 -16.79 21.19
C ALA A 60 0.35 -17.18 19.74
N GLU A 61 -0.43 -16.34 19.05
CA GLU A 61 -0.80 -16.59 17.67
C GLU A 61 0.48 -16.75 16.84
N GLN A 62 0.49 -17.68 15.88
CA GLN A 62 1.64 -17.80 14.98
C GLN A 62 1.88 -16.44 14.30
N TYR A 63 3.14 -16.04 14.16
CA TYR A 63 3.55 -14.75 13.58
C TYR A 63 3.25 -13.50 14.43
N THR A 64 2.90 -13.66 15.71
CA THR A 64 2.89 -12.57 16.72
C THR A 64 4.07 -12.65 17.70
N THR A 65 4.88 -13.70 17.63
CA THR A 65 6.12 -13.80 18.42
C THR A 65 7.19 -12.88 17.83
N PRO A 66 7.78 -11.96 18.63
CA PRO A 66 8.86 -11.10 18.16
C PRO A 66 10.06 -11.90 17.66
N HIS A 67 10.68 -11.46 16.57
CA HIS A 67 11.89 -12.10 16.04
C HIS A 67 13.03 -12.07 17.07
N PRO A 68 13.73 -13.18 17.36
CA PRO A 68 14.71 -13.24 18.45
C PRO A 68 15.88 -12.25 18.27
N ILE A 69 16.21 -11.90 17.03
CA ILE A 69 17.29 -10.96 16.70
C ILE A 69 16.76 -9.55 16.37
N LEU A 70 15.65 -9.48 15.63
CA LEU A 70 15.19 -8.23 15.00
C LEU A 70 14.15 -7.51 15.84
N SER A 71 13.69 -8.10 16.95
CA SER A 71 12.86 -7.41 17.94
C SER A 71 13.64 -6.31 18.67
N ASP A 72 14.96 -6.46 18.84
CA ASP A 72 15.82 -5.40 19.39
C ASP A 72 16.03 -4.28 18.37
N LEU A 73 15.53 -3.08 18.71
CA LEU A 73 15.67 -1.88 17.88
C LEU A 73 17.15 -1.58 17.56
N ARG A 74 18.07 -1.82 18.49
CA ARG A 74 19.51 -1.53 18.31
C ARG A 74 20.09 -2.38 17.19
N VAL A 75 19.63 -3.61 17.01
CA VAL A 75 20.06 -4.47 15.90
C VAL A 75 19.55 -3.94 14.57
N ARG A 76 18.29 -3.49 14.49
CA ARG A 76 17.75 -2.86 13.27
C ARG A 76 18.49 -1.57 12.91
N GLN A 77 18.76 -0.73 13.91
CA GLN A 77 19.54 0.50 13.75
C GLN A 77 20.97 0.20 13.33
N ALA A 78 21.60 -0.84 13.89
CA ALA A 78 22.94 -1.27 13.50
C ALA A 78 23.02 -1.69 12.03
N ILE A 79 22.05 -2.48 11.55
CA ILE A 79 21.94 -2.83 10.13
C ILE A 79 21.88 -1.57 9.26
N ALA A 80 21.08 -0.57 9.66
CA ALA A 80 20.97 0.69 8.94
C ALA A 80 22.29 1.48 8.92
N TYR A 81 22.95 1.65 10.06
CA TYR A 81 24.24 2.32 10.18
C TYR A 81 25.37 1.60 9.41
N CYS A 82 25.32 0.27 9.33
CA CYS A 82 26.26 -0.55 8.57
C CYS A 82 25.98 -0.56 7.06
N THR A 83 24.87 0.02 6.58
CA THR A 83 24.50 0.01 5.17
C THR A 83 24.97 1.29 4.48
N ASN A 84 25.99 1.20 3.62
CA ASN A 84 26.40 2.30 2.75
C ASN A 84 25.50 2.34 1.51
N ARG A 85 24.37 3.05 1.63
CA ARG A 85 23.35 3.20 0.57
C ARG A 85 23.92 3.82 -0.73
N PRO A 86 24.75 4.87 -0.72
CA PRO A 86 25.44 5.34 -1.93
C PRO A 86 26.23 4.26 -2.67
N GLU A 87 26.95 3.39 -1.95
CA GLU A 87 27.68 2.29 -2.57
C GLU A 87 26.74 1.23 -3.20
N LEU A 88 25.57 1.00 -2.60
CA LEU A 88 24.54 0.16 -3.21
C LEU A 88 24.07 0.76 -4.55
N ILE A 89 23.80 2.08 -4.59
CA ILE A 89 23.39 2.80 -5.81
C ILE A 89 24.49 2.70 -6.88
N GLN A 90 25.73 3.01 -6.53
CA GLN A 90 26.89 2.96 -7.43
C GLN A 90 27.07 1.56 -8.07
N SER A 91 26.71 0.49 -7.36
CA SER A 91 26.83 -0.88 -7.89
C SER A 91 25.88 -1.17 -9.06
N VAL A 92 24.70 -0.54 -9.07
CA VAL A 92 23.66 -0.75 -10.09
C VAL A 92 23.56 0.40 -11.10
N TYR A 93 24.03 1.59 -10.72
CA TYR A 93 24.08 2.79 -11.55
C TYR A 93 25.50 3.39 -11.55
N PRO A 94 26.47 2.72 -12.20
CA PRO A 94 27.89 3.05 -12.06
C PRO A 94 28.29 4.41 -12.66
N TYR A 95 27.40 5.02 -13.43
CA TYR A 95 27.60 6.28 -14.13
C TYR A 95 27.14 7.52 -13.34
N LEU A 96 26.47 7.34 -12.19
CA LEU A 96 26.00 8.46 -11.38
C LEU A 96 27.13 9.10 -10.60
N THR A 97 27.16 10.43 -10.55
CA THR A 97 28.04 11.16 -9.64
C THR A 97 27.61 10.96 -8.19
N PRO A 98 28.50 11.21 -7.20
CA PRO A 98 28.11 11.15 -5.79
C PRO A 98 26.90 12.01 -5.45
N GLU A 99 26.77 13.19 -6.05
CA GLU A 99 25.64 14.10 -5.84
C GLU A 99 24.33 13.48 -6.33
N GLN A 100 24.34 12.89 -7.53
CA GLN A 100 23.17 12.20 -8.09
C GLN A 100 22.77 10.96 -7.25
N GLN A 101 23.74 10.28 -6.63
CA GLN A 101 23.44 9.17 -5.71
C GLN A 101 22.73 9.68 -4.45
N GLN A 102 23.12 10.84 -3.92
CA GLN A 102 22.47 11.43 -2.75
C GLN A 102 21.01 11.83 -3.05
N GLU A 103 20.72 12.32 -4.25
CA GLU A 103 19.36 12.67 -4.69
C GLU A 103 18.41 11.47 -4.70
N LEU A 104 18.94 10.26 -4.91
CA LEU A 104 18.15 9.03 -4.89
C LEU A 104 17.90 8.50 -3.48
N LEU A 105 18.58 8.99 -2.44
CA LEU A 105 18.38 8.50 -1.08
C LEU A 105 17.02 8.92 -0.52
N MET A 106 16.35 7.95 0.10
CA MET A 106 15.10 8.13 0.82
C MET A 106 15.34 7.90 2.31
N ASP A 107 14.73 8.72 3.17
CA ASP A 107 14.85 8.55 4.63
C ASP A 107 13.58 7.93 5.24
N THR A 108 12.48 7.93 4.50
CA THR A 108 11.19 7.37 4.88
C THR A 108 10.51 6.74 3.66
N PHE A 109 9.29 6.22 3.81
CA PHE A 109 8.53 5.59 2.72
C PHE A 109 8.03 6.58 1.65
N LEU A 110 8.10 7.88 1.90
CA LEU A 110 7.79 8.93 0.93
C LEU A 110 9.08 9.58 0.38
N PRO A 111 9.14 9.83 -0.94
CA PRO A 111 10.22 10.63 -1.54
C PRO A 111 10.28 12.04 -0.94
N LYS A 112 11.49 12.61 -0.83
CA LYS A 112 11.71 13.94 -0.23
C LYS A 112 10.95 15.08 -0.93
N ALA A 113 10.68 14.92 -2.23
CA ALA A 113 9.93 15.89 -3.03
C ALA A 113 8.41 15.77 -2.87
N HIS A 114 7.90 14.69 -2.24
CA HIS A 114 6.47 14.48 -2.09
C HIS A 114 5.87 15.53 -1.14
N TRP A 115 4.69 16.05 -1.48
CA TRP A 115 4.01 17.06 -0.66
C TRP A 115 3.70 16.63 0.80
N ALA A 116 3.60 15.32 1.06
CA ALA A 116 3.35 14.76 2.39
C ALA A 116 4.66 14.33 3.10
N ALA A 117 5.82 14.55 2.49
CA ALA A 117 7.10 14.21 3.11
C ALA A 117 7.34 15.07 4.36
N ALA A 118 7.65 14.41 5.46
CA ALA A 118 8.00 15.07 6.70
C ALA A 118 9.38 15.75 6.58
N LYS A 119 9.47 16.98 7.07
CA LYS A 119 10.72 17.78 7.04
C LYS A 119 11.47 17.77 8.38
N GLU A 120 10.79 17.44 9.46
CA GLU A 120 11.30 17.50 10.83
C GLU A 120 11.02 16.16 11.54
N ASN A 121 11.73 15.92 12.65
CA ASN A 121 11.57 14.72 13.50
C ASN A 121 11.76 13.39 12.77
N ILE A 122 12.51 13.40 11.67
CA ILE A 122 12.90 12.20 10.95
C ILE A 122 14.23 11.68 11.47
N THR A 123 14.24 10.44 11.94
CA THR A 123 15.45 9.77 12.39
C THR A 123 16.20 9.25 11.17
N THR A 124 17.44 9.70 10.96
CA THR A 124 18.28 9.26 9.85
C THR A 124 19.42 8.37 10.32
N TYR A 125 19.82 7.46 9.44
CA TYR A 125 20.89 6.50 9.66
C TYR A 125 21.96 6.72 8.58
N PRO A 126 22.81 7.75 8.73
CA PRO A 126 23.97 7.91 7.85
C PRO A 126 24.89 6.70 7.97
N PHE A 127 25.69 6.41 6.94
CA PHE A 127 26.63 5.30 7.00
C PHE A 127 27.70 5.56 8.08
N ASP A 128 27.65 4.76 9.13
CA ASP A 128 28.57 4.79 10.27
C ASP A 128 28.71 3.37 10.84
N PRO A 129 29.57 2.53 10.22
CA PRO A 129 29.71 1.13 10.63
C PRO A 129 30.25 0.99 12.06
N GLU A 130 30.97 1.98 12.59
CA GLU A 130 31.46 1.94 13.97
C GLU A 130 30.33 2.13 14.97
N LYS A 131 29.41 3.08 14.71
CA LYS A 131 28.17 3.21 15.49
C LYS A 131 27.31 1.95 15.39
N GLY A 132 27.20 1.35 14.21
CA GLY A 132 26.49 0.08 14.02
C GLY A 132 27.09 -1.05 14.86
N LYS A 133 28.41 -1.21 14.86
CA LYS A 133 29.12 -2.19 15.71
C LYS A 133 28.90 -1.93 17.21
N ALA A 134 28.93 -0.67 17.64
CA ALA A 134 28.70 -0.31 19.04
C ALA A 134 27.29 -0.69 19.50
N LEU A 135 26.27 -0.43 18.68
CA LEU A 135 24.88 -0.84 18.96
C LEU A 135 24.73 -2.36 19.06
N LEU A 136 25.46 -3.13 18.25
CA LEU A 136 25.48 -4.59 18.35
C LEU A 136 26.10 -5.06 19.66
N GLU A 137 27.21 -4.46 20.10
CA GLU A 137 27.83 -4.76 21.40
C GLU A 137 26.88 -4.44 22.57
N GLU A 138 26.20 -3.28 22.53
CA GLU A 138 25.18 -2.90 23.52
C GLU A 138 23.99 -3.87 23.54
N ALA A 139 23.63 -4.43 22.38
CA ALA A 139 22.62 -5.47 22.24
C ALA A 139 23.13 -6.88 22.63
N GLY A 140 24.39 -7.00 23.08
CA GLY A 140 24.96 -8.26 23.56
C GLY A 140 25.57 -9.15 22.47
N TRP A 141 25.71 -8.64 21.25
CA TRP A 141 26.33 -9.34 20.13
C TRP A 141 27.82 -9.03 20.07
N LYS A 142 28.64 -9.94 20.61
CA LYS A 142 30.09 -9.77 20.68
C LYS A 142 30.77 -10.44 19.50
N LEU A 143 31.86 -9.85 19.00
CA LEU A 143 32.72 -10.51 18.02
C LEU A 143 33.83 -11.30 18.74
N PRO A 144 33.83 -12.65 18.71
CA PRO A 144 34.94 -13.42 19.26
C PRO A 144 36.25 -13.10 18.56
N GLU A 145 37.37 -13.19 19.29
CA GLU A 145 38.69 -12.97 18.72
C GLU A 145 38.97 -13.91 17.53
N GLY A 146 39.34 -13.34 16.39
CA GLY A 146 39.60 -14.09 15.16
C GLY A 146 38.35 -14.58 14.39
N ALA A 147 37.14 -14.31 14.88
CA ALA A 147 35.90 -14.65 14.18
C ALA A 147 35.47 -13.54 13.20
N SER A 148 34.62 -13.91 12.24
CA SER A 148 33.99 -12.99 11.28
C SER A 148 32.52 -12.69 11.59
N VAL A 149 31.90 -13.43 12.50
CA VAL A 149 30.47 -13.32 12.84
C VAL A 149 30.33 -13.14 14.34
N ARG A 150 29.48 -12.20 14.75
CA ARG A 150 29.15 -11.93 16.15
C ARG A 150 28.30 -13.06 16.72
N VAL A 151 28.39 -13.27 18.02
CA VAL A 151 27.57 -14.25 18.76
C VAL A 151 26.89 -13.59 19.95
N ASN A 152 25.73 -14.12 20.34
CA ASN A 152 25.07 -13.74 21.59
C ASN A 152 25.72 -14.44 22.80
N ALA A 153 25.16 -14.23 23.99
CA ALA A 153 25.66 -14.85 25.22
C ALA A 153 25.59 -16.40 25.23
N ASN A 154 24.72 -17.00 24.42
CA ASN A 154 24.59 -18.45 24.28
C ASN A 154 25.56 -19.03 23.22
N GLY A 155 26.35 -18.19 22.54
CA GLY A 155 27.23 -18.60 21.46
C GLY A 155 26.54 -18.78 20.11
N GLU A 156 25.27 -18.36 19.98
CA GLU A 156 24.52 -18.44 18.72
C GLU A 156 24.95 -17.30 17.78
N PRO A 157 25.18 -17.57 16.48
CA PRO A 157 25.67 -16.56 15.54
C PRO A 157 24.60 -15.53 15.19
N LEU A 158 25.02 -14.28 15.00
CA LEU A 158 24.21 -13.22 14.42
C LEU A 158 24.07 -13.48 12.91
N SER A 159 23.13 -14.36 12.58
CA SER A 159 22.84 -14.80 11.22
C SER A 159 21.40 -14.48 10.86
N LEU A 160 21.19 -13.89 9.69
CA LEU A 160 19.87 -13.51 9.18
C LEU A 160 19.71 -13.99 7.73
N SER A 161 18.61 -14.65 7.45
CA SER A 161 18.11 -14.90 6.11
C SER A 161 17.65 -13.60 5.45
N PHE A 162 17.97 -13.47 4.16
CA PHE A 162 17.62 -12.33 3.34
C PHE A 162 16.96 -12.81 2.06
N THR A 163 15.71 -12.43 1.82
CA THR A 163 14.94 -12.87 0.66
C THR A 163 14.61 -11.72 -0.27
N THR A 164 14.84 -11.94 -1.56
CA THR A 164 14.43 -11.01 -2.62
C THR A 164 14.23 -11.75 -3.95
N THR A 165 13.84 -11.04 -5.01
CA THR A 165 13.66 -11.69 -6.32
C THR A 165 15.00 -12.01 -6.99
N ASN A 166 14.99 -13.00 -7.87
CA ASN A 166 16.13 -13.37 -8.72
C ASN A 166 16.46 -12.35 -9.84
N ALA A 167 15.89 -11.15 -9.81
CA ALA A 167 16.22 -10.10 -10.75
C ALA A 167 17.69 -9.67 -10.59
N GLN A 168 18.44 -9.61 -11.70
CA GLN A 168 19.86 -9.25 -11.69
C GLN A 168 20.14 -7.94 -10.94
N PHE A 169 19.29 -6.93 -11.15
CA PHE A 169 19.36 -5.66 -10.44
C PHE A 169 19.42 -5.84 -8.91
N ARG A 170 18.59 -6.76 -8.37
CA ARG A 170 18.54 -7.01 -6.93
C ARG A 170 19.76 -7.75 -6.42
N GLN A 171 20.20 -8.77 -7.16
CA GLN A 171 21.40 -9.54 -6.83
C GLN A 171 22.66 -8.65 -6.79
N THR A 172 22.77 -7.69 -7.70
CA THR A 172 23.93 -6.79 -7.79
C THR A 172 24.09 -5.93 -6.53
N TRP A 173 23.05 -5.18 -6.13
CA TRP A 173 23.19 -4.35 -4.92
C TRP A 173 23.18 -5.19 -3.64
N SER A 174 22.47 -6.33 -3.60
CA SER A 174 22.43 -7.16 -2.39
C SER A 174 23.78 -7.81 -2.10
N ALA A 175 24.60 -8.12 -3.11
CA ALA A 175 25.97 -8.58 -2.90
C ALA A 175 26.83 -7.55 -2.15
N VAL A 176 26.65 -6.25 -2.45
CA VAL A 176 27.32 -5.16 -1.73
C VAL A 176 26.80 -5.06 -0.30
N PHE A 177 25.47 -5.13 -0.10
CA PHE A 177 24.86 -5.15 1.23
C PHE A 177 25.37 -6.32 2.09
N ILE A 178 25.42 -7.55 1.57
CA ILE A 178 25.92 -8.73 2.27
C ILE A 178 27.37 -8.54 2.73
N ARG A 179 28.22 -7.98 1.86
CA ARG A 179 29.61 -7.66 2.20
C ARG A 179 29.70 -6.61 3.30
N GLN A 180 28.86 -5.56 3.26
CA GLN A 180 28.81 -4.52 4.29
C GLN A 180 28.35 -5.08 5.64
N MET A 181 27.34 -5.97 5.65
CA MET A 181 26.88 -6.66 6.85
C MET A 181 27.97 -7.55 7.45
N ALA A 182 28.70 -8.29 6.61
CA ALA A 182 29.85 -9.10 7.04
C ALA A 182 30.94 -8.23 7.69
N ALA A 183 31.21 -7.03 7.18
CA ALA A 183 32.17 -6.09 7.77
C ALA A 183 31.74 -5.56 9.16
N CYS A 184 30.45 -5.65 9.49
CA CYS A 184 29.92 -5.36 10.82
C CYS A 184 29.77 -6.62 11.70
N GLY A 185 30.14 -7.80 11.20
CA GLY A 185 30.03 -9.06 11.91
C GLY A 185 28.64 -9.70 11.87
N ILE A 186 27.80 -9.31 10.91
CA ILE A 186 26.46 -9.88 10.67
C ILE A 186 26.55 -10.84 9.49
N GLN A 187 26.16 -12.10 9.69
CA GLN A 187 26.05 -13.06 8.60
C GLN A 187 24.70 -12.90 7.89
N ILE A 188 24.72 -12.73 6.57
CA ILE A 188 23.51 -12.70 5.74
C ILE A 188 23.47 -13.93 4.85
N VAL A 189 22.35 -14.66 4.86
CA VAL A 189 22.10 -15.84 4.02
C VAL A 189 21.07 -15.49 2.95
N PRO A 190 21.48 -15.22 1.70
CA PRO A 190 20.56 -14.76 0.67
C PRO A 190 19.73 -15.88 0.04
N THR A 191 18.45 -15.59 -0.23
CA THR A 191 17.53 -16.38 -1.05
C THR A 191 17.01 -15.52 -2.19
N TYR A 192 17.29 -15.93 -3.42
CA TYR A 192 16.83 -15.27 -4.64
C TYR A 192 15.67 -16.06 -5.27
N ALA A 193 14.44 -15.64 -4.99
CA ALA A 193 13.23 -16.36 -5.39
C ALA A 193 12.62 -15.83 -6.71
N PRO A 194 11.82 -16.64 -7.44
CA PRO A 194 10.99 -16.14 -8.52
C PRO A 194 10.01 -15.05 -8.05
N ALA A 195 9.74 -14.05 -8.88
CA ALA A 195 8.81 -12.97 -8.53
C ALA A 195 7.38 -13.48 -8.23
N SER A 196 6.91 -14.50 -8.96
CA SER A 196 5.62 -15.14 -8.73
C SER A 196 5.49 -15.80 -7.36
N TRP A 197 6.62 -16.26 -6.79
CA TRP A 197 6.65 -16.81 -5.44
C TRP A 197 6.77 -15.69 -4.41
N TRP A 198 7.67 -14.72 -4.62
CA TRP A 198 7.91 -13.65 -3.64
C TRP A 198 6.71 -12.72 -3.43
N PHE A 199 5.96 -12.45 -4.50
CA PHE A 199 4.76 -11.62 -4.51
C PHE A 199 3.46 -12.44 -4.60
N GLY A 200 3.53 -13.76 -4.44
CA GLY A 200 2.37 -14.64 -4.56
C GLY A 200 1.34 -14.40 -3.45
N SER A 201 0.06 -14.63 -3.74
CA SER A 201 -1.04 -14.49 -2.76
C SER A 201 -1.00 -15.52 -1.62
N SER A 202 -0.18 -16.56 -1.75
CA SER A 202 -0.07 -17.64 -0.76
C SER A 202 1.37 -17.94 -0.36
N THR A 203 2.35 -17.13 -0.79
CA THR A 203 3.78 -17.38 -0.61
C THR A 203 4.54 -16.07 -0.31
N GLY A 204 5.81 -16.18 0.07
CA GLY A 204 6.70 -15.03 0.22
C GLY A 204 6.20 -13.97 1.20
N LEU A 205 6.12 -12.71 0.73
CA LEU A 205 5.76 -11.56 1.55
C LEU A 205 4.41 -11.73 2.27
N ARG A 206 3.42 -12.26 1.56
CA ARG A 206 2.04 -12.43 2.06
C ARG A 206 1.96 -13.40 3.25
N ARG A 207 2.90 -14.35 3.34
CA ARG A 207 3.02 -15.30 4.45
C ARG A 207 3.98 -14.85 5.54
N ARG A 208 4.64 -13.70 5.37
CA ARG A 208 5.64 -13.17 6.31
C ARG A 208 6.71 -14.21 6.68
N ASP A 209 7.04 -15.07 5.71
CA ASP A 209 8.02 -16.15 5.86
C ASP A 209 9.39 -15.67 5.38
N PHE A 210 9.96 -14.72 6.12
CA PHE A 210 11.28 -14.13 5.89
C PHE A 210 11.74 -13.37 7.15
N GLU A 211 13.05 -13.22 7.33
CA GLU A 211 13.59 -12.36 8.39
C GLU A 211 13.91 -10.97 7.83
N LEU A 212 14.71 -10.91 6.76
CA LEU A 212 14.91 -9.69 5.97
C LEU A 212 14.32 -9.87 4.57
N GLY A 213 13.47 -8.94 4.14
CA GLY A 213 12.86 -8.95 2.81
C GLY A 213 13.23 -7.69 2.04
N ALA A 214 13.63 -7.83 0.78
CA ALA A 214 13.84 -6.69 -0.11
C ALA A 214 12.89 -6.73 -1.30
N PHE A 215 12.15 -5.64 -1.50
CA PHE A 215 11.26 -5.44 -2.64
C PHE A 215 11.22 -3.95 -2.99
N ALA A 216 10.22 -3.49 -3.73
CA ALA A 216 10.05 -2.07 -4.05
C ALA A 216 8.56 -1.76 -4.15
N TRP A 217 8.20 -0.54 -3.77
CA TRP A 217 6.89 0.05 -4.04
C TRP A 217 7.01 1.06 -5.18
N VAL A 218 5.90 1.31 -5.85
CA VAL A 218 5.79 2.41 -6.82
C VAL A 218 5.31 3.63 -6.06
N GLY A 219 6.05 4.75 -6.17
CA GLY A 219 5.60 6.03 -5.62
C GLY A 219 4.31 6.49 -6.32
N GLN A 220 3.42 7.14 -5.59
CA GLN A 220 2.13 7.62 -6.09
C GLN A 220 1.95 9.09 -5.70
N ALA A 221 1.10 9.84 -6.39
CA ALA A 221 0.76 11.21 -5.98
C ALA A 221 -0.07 11.24 -4.70
N ASP A 222 -0.95 10.25 -4.51
CA ASP A 222 -1.56 10.00 -3.21
C ASP A 222 -0.66 9.11 -2.36
N PRO A 223 -0.26 9.53 -1.15
CA PRO A 223 0.68 8.76 -0.33
C PRO A 223 0.10 7.43 0.19
N GLY A 224 -1.23 7.28 0.26
CA GLY A 224 -1.90 6.06 0.74
C GLY A 224 -1.35 5.54 2.07
N GLY A 225 -0.98 4.26 2.09
CA GLY A 225 -0.16 3.66 3.15
C GLY A 225 -0.92 2.94 4.28
N GLN A 226 -2.24 3.07 4.37
CA GLN A 226 -3.03 2.40 5.41
C GLN A 226 -2.82 0.87 5.38
N THR A 227 -2.92 0.24 4.21
CA THR A 227 -2.73 -1.21 4.03
C THR A 227 -1.31 -1.69 4.37
N LEU A 228 -0.33 -0.78 4.37
CA LEU A 228 1.08 -1.06 4.58
C LEU A 228 1.49 -0.88 6.04
N TYR A 229 0.91 0.09 6.75
CA TYR A 229 1.45 0.57 8.04
C TYR A 229 0.46 0.53 9.20
N ALA A 230 -0.83 0.31 8.95
CA ALA A 230 -1.79 0.16 10.05
C ALA A 230 -1.62 -1.19 10.77
N CYS A 231 -1.86 -1.20 12.08
CA CYS A 231 -1.75 -2.41 12.91
C CYS A 231 -2.73 -3.51 12.47
N ASN A 232 -3.94 -3.13 12.05
CA ASN A 232 -4.98 -4.07 11.58
C ASN A 232 -4.76 -4.57 10.14
N GLN A 233 -3.62 -4.25 9.53
CA GLN A 233 -3.27 -4.65 8.16
C GLN A 233 -2.09 -5.63 8.14
N ILE A 234 -1.74 -6.21 9.29
CA ILE A 234 -0.73 -7.27 9.40
C ILE A 234 -1.35 -8.60 8.92
N PRO A 235 -0.77 -9.26 7.91
CA PRO A 235 -1.18 -10.60 7.53
C PRO A 235 -0.92 -11.62 8.63
N LEU A 236 -1.97 -12.32 9.05
CA LEU A 236 -1.95 -13.34 10.09
C LEU A 236 -2.80 -14.55 9.68
N PRO A 237 -2.53 -15.75 10.22
CA PRO A 237 -3.43 -16.89 10.00
C PRO A 237 -4.89 -16.60 10.38
N SER A 238 -5.14 -15.84 11.47
CA SER A 238 -6.51 -15.51 11.94
C SER A 238 -7.31 -14.65 10.98
N ASN A 239 -6.66 -13.81 10.17
CA ASN A 239 -7.31 -12.95 9.18
C ASN A 239 -7.14 -13.45 7.74
N ASN A 240 -6.84 -14.74 7.56
CA ASN A 240 -6.60 -15.36 6.26
C ASN A 240 -5.49 -14.66 5.45
N TRP A 241 -4.47 -14.14 6.14
CA TRP A 241 -3.33 -13.44 5.54
C TRP A 241 -3.71 -12.15 4.82
N GLU A 242 -4.80 -11.50 5.20
CA GLU A 242 -5.18 -10.22 4.60
C GLU A 242 -4.32 -9.04 5.10
N GLY A 243 -4.19 -8.02 4.24
CA GLY A 243 -3.35 -6.85 4.48
C GLY A 243 -1.97 -6.90 3.81
N GLN A 244 -1.22 -5.80 3.90
CA GLN A 244 0.09 -5.65 3.24
C GLN A 244 1.20 -5.21 4.21
N ASN A 245 0.91 -5.13 5.51
CA ASN A 245 1.92 -4.87 6.54
C ASN A 245 2.76 -6.13 6.80
N TYR A 246 3.55 -6.52 5.81
CA TYR A 246 4.40 -7.71 5.85
C TYR A 246 5.49 -7.62 6.93
N MET A 247 5.84 -6.40 7.32
CA MET A 247 6.83 -6.13 8.38
C MET A 247 6.32 -6.59 9.76
N GLY A 248 5.01 -6.74 9.92
CA GLY A 248 4.41 -7.02 11.23
C GLY A 248 4.58 -5.87 12.22
N TRP A 249 4.73 -4.64 11.73
CA TRP A 249 4.91 -3.48 12.59
C TRP A 249 3.58 -2.98 13.10
N CYS A 250 3.47 -2.83 14.42
CA CYS A 250 2.33 -2.16 15.03
C CYS A 250 2.81 -1.10 16.02
N ASN A 251 2.58 0.17 15.66
CA ASN A 251 2.71 1.32 16.54
C ASN A 251 1.37 2.05 16.53
N GLU A 252 0.67 2.05 17.66
CA GLU A 252 -0.70 2.57 17.76
C GLU A 252 -0.82 4.05 17.40
N ARG A 253 0.22 4.86 17.71
CA ARG A 253 0.25 6.27 17.31
C ARG A 253 0.35 6.41 15.79
N ALA A 254 1.24 5.66 15.16
CA ALA A 254 1.38 5.62 13.71
C ALA A 254 0.13 5.05 13.03
N SER A 255 -0.47 3.98 13.58
CA SER A 255 -1.66 3.33 13.03
C SER A 255 -2.87 4.27 13.03
N ARG A 256 -3.13 4.99 14.14
CA ARG A 256 -4.18 6.01 14.16
C ARG A 256 -3.91 7.14 13.16
N ALA A 257 -2.66 7.58 13.07
CA ALA A 257 -2.29 8.67 12.17
C ALA A 257 -2.44 8.28 10.69
N ILE A 258 -1.99 7.09 10.28
CA ILE A 258 -2.11 6.66 8.88
C ILE A 258 -3.58 6.45 8.49
N ILE A 259 -4.42 5.93 9.41
CA ILE A 259 -5.87 5.80 9.19
C ILE A 259 -6.51 7.19 9.06
N ALA A 260 -6.16 8.14 9.94
CA ALA A 260 -6.68 9.51 9.85
C ALA A 260 -6.27 10.19 8.53
N ALA A 261 -5.01 10.03 8.11
CA ALA A 261 -4.50 10.60 6.85
C ALA A 261 -5.19 10.04 5.59
N ASN A 262 -5.73 8.82 5.65
CA ASN A 262 -6.44 8.16 4.55
C ASN A 262 -7.97 8.40 4.60
N ASN A 263 -8.50 9.01 5.68
CA ASN A 263 -9.94 9.26 5.87
C ASN A 263 -10.31 10.76 5.86
N THR A 264 -9.46 11.60 5.26
CA THR A 264 -9.75 13.03 5.10
C THR A 264 -9.22 13.57 3.78
N LEU A 265 -9.91 14.56 3.22
CA LEU A 265 -9.46 15.33 2.06
C LEU A 265 -8.74 16.63 2.45
N ASP A 266 -8.73 17.01 3.73
CA ASP A 266 -8.04 18.23 4.21
C ASP A 266 -6.53 18.03 4.12
N ARG A 267 -5.87 18.73 3.18
CA ARG A 267 -4.45 18.53 2.91
C ARG A 267 -3.56 18.89 4.09
N ALA A 268 -3.91 19.90 4.88
CA ALA A 268 -3.13 20.30 6.05
C ALA A 268 -3.21 19.23 7.14
N GLU A 269 -4.37 18.61 7.35
CA GLU A 269 -4.52 17.48 8.25
C GLU A 269 -3.75 16.25 7.77
N ARG A 270 -3.84 15.91 6.47
CA ARG A 270 -3.05 14.81 5.90
C ARG A 270 -1.56 15.01 6.12
N ILE A 271 -1.03 16.21 5.86
CA ILE A 271 0.40 16.53 6.09
C ILE A 271 0.78 16.28 7.56
N ARG A 272 -0.03 16.77 8.51
CA ARG A 272 0.22 16.55 9.95
C ARG A 272 0.24 15.07 10.31
N GLN A 273 -0.74 14.31 9.84
CA GLN A 273 -0.86 12.90 10.15
C GLN A 273 0.25 12.06 9.50
N TYR A 274 0.58 12.31 8.23
CA TYR A 274 1.72 11.64 7.58
C TYR A 274 3.05 11.96 8.26
N ALA A 275 3.23 13.16 8.82
CA ALA A 275 4.43 13.49 9.58
C ALA A 275 4.60 12.59 10.82
N ILE A 276 3.51 12.34 11.56
CA ILE A 276 3.51 11.43 12.72
C ILE A 276 3.89 10.00 12.31
N VAL A 277 3.33 9.50 11.20
CA VAL A 277 3.63 8.14 10.72
C VAL A 277 5.10 8.02 10.32
N GLN A 278 5.65 9.01 9.62
CA GLN A 278 7.06 9.01 9.19
C GLN A 278 8.04 9.15 10.38
N GLU A 279 7.70 9.96 11.38
CA GLU A 279 8.45 10.08 12.64
C GLU A 279 8.58 8.69 13.31
N GLU A 280 7.45 8.04 13.59
CA GLU A 280 7.43 6.73 14.26
C GLU A 280 8.06 5.63 13.40
N PHE A 281 7.81 5.62 12.08
CA PHE A 281 8.41 4.66 11.15
C PHE A 281 9.94 4.68 11.17
N THR A 282 10.53 5.88 11.17
CA THR A 282 12.00 6.03 11.16
C THR A 282 12.61 5.78 12.52
N LYS A 283 11.94 6.21 13.60
CA LYS A 283 12.35 5.94 14.99
C LYS A 283 12.35 4.45 15.31
N ASP A 284 11.31 3.72 14.90
CA ASP A 284 11.19 2.28 15.11
C ASP A 284 12.07 1.47 14.13
N MET A 285 12.72 2.12 13.16
CA MET A 285 13.54 1.48 12.12
C MET A 285 12.82 0.26 11.52
N VAL A 286 11.60 0.49 11.03
CA VAL A 286 10.68 -0.56 10.57
C VAL A 286 11.20 -1.25 9.31
N SER A 287 11.62 -0.44 8.34
CA SER A 287 12.34 -0.86 7.15
C SER A 287 13.26 0.27 6.72
N LEU A 288 14.33 -0.06 5.99
CA LEU A 288 15.31 0.93 5.49
C LEU A 288 15.02 1.23 4.02
N PRO A 289 14.44 2.40 3.68
CA PRO A 289 14.41 2.86 2.31
C PRO A 289 15.83 2.97 1.78
N LEU A 290 16.13 2.19 0.74
CA LEU A 290 17.47 2.14 0.16
C LEU A 290 17.70 3.33 -0.76
N PHE A 291 16.94 3.41 -1.85
CA PHE A 291 17.02 4.48 -2.84
C PHE A 291 15.86 4.40 -3.85
N ASN A 292 15.56 5.53 -4.48
CA ASN A 292 14.68 5.62 -5.64
C ASN A 292 15.35 4.97 -6.86
N ARG A 293 14.58 4.21 -7.63
CA ARG A 293 15.05 3.63 -8.89
C ARG A 293 14.99 4.68 -9.98
N LEU A 294 15.99 4.68 -10.85
CA LEU A 294 15.95 5.43 -12.09
C LEU A 294 15.11 4.70 -13.11
N GLU A 295 14.29 5.46 -13.83
CA GLU A 295 13.63 5.04 -15.05
C GLU A 295 14.28 5.76 -16.23
N ALA A 296 14.54 5.01 -17.30
CA ALA A 296 15.13 5.55 -18.52
C ALA A 296 14.12 5.44 -19.65
N TYR A 297 13.86 6.57 -20.30
CA TYR A 297 13.03 6.68 -21.48
C TYR A 297 13.90 7.07 -22.68
N ALA A 298 13.60 6.50 -23.85
CA ALA A 298 14.32 6.79 -25.08
C ALA A 298 13.34 7.11 -26.20
N ALA A 299 13.66 8.14 -26.97
CA ALA A 299 12.90 8.56 -28.14
C ALA A 299 13.86 8.85 -29.31
N THR A 300 13.32 8.85 -30.54
CA THR A 300 14.05 9.32 -31.71
C THR A 300 14.36 10.82 -31.57
N ASN A 301 15.50 11.25 -32.09
CA ASN A 301 15.86 12.69 -32.14
C ASN A 301 14.92 13.53 -33.03
N ARG A 302 14.04 12.89 -33.82
CA ARG A 302 12.97 13.55 -34.57
C ARG A 302 11.76 13.93 -33.72
N LEU A 303 11.61 13.33 -32.54
CA LEU A 303 10.51 13.64 -31.63
C LEU A 303 10.88 14.85 -30.78
N VAL A 304 10.14 15.94 -30.92
CA VAL A 304 10.28 17.13 -30.07
C VAL A 304 9.15 17.17 -29.04
N ASN A 305 9.36 17.98 -27.99
CA ASN A 305 8.45 18.10 -26.84
C ASN A 305 8.27 16.80 -26.04
N PHE A 306 9.16 15.83 -26.18
CA PHE A 306 9.17 14.65 -25.32
C PHE A 306 9.63 15.02 -23.90
N LYS A 307 8.73 14.95 -22.91
CA LYS A 307 8.97 15.39 -21.52
C LYS A 307 8.69 14.26 -20.52
N PRO A 308 9.52 13.20 -20.49
CA PRO A 308 9.36 12.15 -19.49
C PRO A 308 9.60 12.69 -18.08
N ASN A 309 8.81 12.22 -17.12
CA ASN A 309 8.96 12.53 -15.69
C ASN A 309 8.86 11.23 -14.89
N PRO A 310 9.67 10.99 -13.86
CA PRO A 310 9.62 9.77 -13.05
C PRO A 310 8.31 9.55 -12.27
N THR A 311 7.42 10.54 -12.17
CA THR A 311 6.14 10.41 -11.43
C THR A 311 4.92 10.32 -12.34
N GLU A 312 5.12 10.22 -13.66
CA GLU A 312 4.04 10.16 -14.63
C GLU A 312 4.46 9.33 -15.85
N TYR A 313 3.50 8.67 -16.49
CA TYR A 313 3.77 7.94 -17.72
C TYR A 313 4.29 8.89 -18.80
N TYR A 314 5.34 8.47 -19.51
CA TYR A 314 5.98 9.28 -20.54
C TYR A 314 5.02 9.72 -21.67
N THR A 315 3.88 9.05 -21.86
CA THR A 315 2.84 9.44 -22.83
C THR A 315 1.83 10.46 -22.31
N ALA A 316 1.95 10.95 -21.07
CA ALA A 316 0.99 11.89 -20.50
C ALA A 316 0.98 13.27 -21.19
N ASN A 317 2.07 13.65 -21.86
CA ASN A 317 2.16 14.88 -22.65
C ASN A 317 2.18 14.61 -24.17
N ALA A 318 1.63 13.46 -24.61
CA ALA A 318 1.68 13.05 -26.01
C ALA A 318 0.95 14.00 -26.97
N ASP A 319 0.00 14.79 -26.46
CA ASP A 319 -0.69 15.86 -27.17
C ASP A 319 0.24 17.01 -27.59
N GLU A 320 1.39 17.18 -26.94
CA GLU A 320 2.39 18.19 -27.27
C GLU A 320 3.44 17.70 -28.29
N TRP A 321 3.44 16.40 -28.62
CA TRP A 321 4.50 15.79 -29.42
C TRP A 321 4.42 16.19 -30.88
N GLU A 322 5.59 16.52 -31.46
CA GLU A 322 5.71 16.79 -32.89
C GLU A 322 6.91 16.02 -33.47
N LEU A 323 6.81 15.67 -34.75
CA LEU A 323 7.92 15.11 -35.52
C LEU A 323 8.55 16.20 -36.39
N THR A 324 9.86 16.38 -36.28
CA THR A 324 10.60 17.43 -37.03
C THR A 324 10.52 17.32 -38.54
N ASP A 325 10.16 16.14 -39.05
CA ASP A 325 10.00 15.85 -40.48
C ASP A 325 8.54 15.87 -40.95
N ASN A 326 7.62 16.35 -40.11
CA ASN A 326 6.17 16.35 -40.34
C ASN A 326 5.59 14.93 -40.57
N GLY A 327 6.23 13.90 -40.03
CA GLY A 327 5.64 12.56 -40.00
C GLY A 327 4.37 12.51 -39.15
N ASP A 328 3.50 11.53 -39.45
CA ASP A 328 2.22 11.30 -38.76
C ASP A 328 2.18 9.97 -37.98
N THR A 329 3.29 9.23 -37.99
CA THR A 329 3.38 7.88 -37.45
C THR A 329 4.35 7.83 -36.26
N ILE A 330 3.85 7.47 -35.09
CA ILE A 330 4.65 7.18 -33.89
C ILE A 330 4.70 5.65 -33.70
N VAL A 331 5.90 5.13 -33.43
CA VAL A 331 6.12 3.72 -33.09
C VAL A 331 6.52 3.63 -31.62
N LEU A 332 5.76 2.88 -30.82
CA LEU A 332 6.03 2.69 -29.40
C LEU A 332 6.49 1.26 -29.12
N GLY A 333 7.54 1.15 -28.29
CA GLY A 333 7.99 -0.13 -27.76
C GLY A 333 7.23 -0.47 -26.48
N PHE A 334 6.51 -1.58 -26.49
CA PHE A 334 5.90 -2.14 -25.28
C PHE A 334 6.69 -3.35 -24.77
N THR A 335 6.70 -3.53 -23.45
CA THR A 335 7.26 -4.73 -22.82
C THR A 335 6.35 -5.95 -22.95
N GLN A 336 5.05 -5.72 -23.17
CA GLN A 336 4.00 -6.71 -23.40
C GLN A 336 2.84 -6.05 -24.17
N GLU A 337 2.00 -6.84 -24.84
CA GLU A 337 0.80 -6.31 -25.51
C GLU A 337 -0.27 -5.90 -24.48
N PRO A 338 -0.89 -4.70 -24.59
CA PRO A 338 -2.03 -4.34 -23.76
C PRO A 338 -3.25 -5.16 -24.14
N GLN A 339 -4.15 -5.45 -23.19
CA GLN A 339 -5.37 -6.22 -23.49
C GLN A 339 -6.32 -5.48 -24.44
N THR A 340 -6.23 -4.15 -24.49
CA THR A 340 -7.01 -3.31 -25.40
C THR A 340 -6.31 -1.99 -25.68
N MET A 341 -6.66 -1.32 -26.77
CA MET A 341 -6.16 0.03 -27.04
C MET A 341 -7.07 1.13 -26.49
N TRP A 342 -8.34 0.84 -26.19
CA TRP A 342 -9.38 1.89 -26.09
C TRP A 342 -9.72 2.37 -24.69
N SER A 343 -9.54 1.54 -23.66
CA SER A 343 -9.95 1.88 -22.29
C SER A 343 -9.13 1.15 -21.24
N LEU A 344 -9.13 1.62 -19.99
CA LEU A 344 -8.44 0.96 -18.89
C LEU A 344 -9.28 -0.22 -18.40
N ILE A 345 -8.95 -1.43 -18.84
CA ILE A 345 -9.59 -2.69 -18.39
C ILE A 345 -8.68 -3.53 -17.51
N GLU A 346 -7.40 -3.18 -17.44
CA GLU A 346 -6.41 -3.82 -16.58
C GLU A 346 -5.56 -2.77 -15.86
N SER A 347 -5.07 -3.13 -14.68
CA SER A 347 -4.12 -2.32 -13.93
C SER A 347 -2.68 -2.63 -14.38
N ALA A 348 -2.36 -2.33 -15.65
CA ALA A 348 -1.03 -2.52 -16.22
C ALA A 348 -0.46 -1.23 -16.80
N ALA A 349 0.86 -1.05 -16.68
CA ALA A 349 1.56 0.11 -17.24
C ALA A 349 1.37 0.24 -18.76
N VAL A 350 1.41 -0.88 -19.49
CA VAL A 350 1.19 -0.88 -20.95
C VAL A 350 -0.20 -0.36 -21.34
N GLN A 351 -1.21 -0.65 -20.52
CA GLN A 351 -2.58 -0.19 -20.73
C GLN A 351 -2.69 1.32 -20.52
N ARG A 352 -2.03 1.86 -19.49
CA ARG A 352 -1.94 3.31 -19.23
C ARG A 352 -1.23 4.05 -20.35
N VAL A 353 -0.07 3.53 -20.78
CA VAL A 353 0.72 4.10 -21.88
C VAL A 353 -0.12 4.21 -23.16
N ALA A 354 -0.86 3.14 -23.50
CA ALA A 354 -1.69 3.10 -24.70
C ALA A 354 -2.89 4.06 -24.63
N VAL A 355 -3.61 4.10 -23.51
CA VAL A 355 -4.83 4.92 -23.36
C VAL A 355 -4.51 6.42 -23.38
N ASN A 356 -3.38 6.85 -22.80
CA ASN A 356 -2.97 8.27 -22.81
C ASN A 356 -2.72 8.82 -24.23
N LEU A 357 -2.55 7.96 -25.24
CA LEU A 357 -2.39 8.40 -26.64
C LEU A 357 -3.73 8.72 -27.31
N LEU A 358 -4.84 8.23 -26.75
CA LEU A 358 -6.16 8.40 -27.36
C LEU A 358 -6.87 9.69 -26.94
N GLY A 359 -6.38 10.36 -25.91
CA GLY A 359 -6.97 11.60 -25.42
C GLY A 359 -6.19 12.20 -24.27
N VAL A 360 -6.55 13.42 -23.93
CA VAL A 360 -5.95 14.17 -22.84
C VAL A 360 -6.47 13.64 -21.50
N PRO A 361 -5.60 13.26 -20.54
CA PRO A 361 -6.06 12.82 -19.23
C PRO A 361 -6.75 13.97 -18.48
N ALA A 362 -7.73 13.64 -17.62
CA ALA A 362 -8.37 14.66 -16.78
C ALA A 362 -7.36 15.29 -15.79
N THR A 363 -6.44 14.48 -15.29
CA THR A 363 -5.39 14.89 -14.35
C THR A 363 -4.07 14.18 -14.66
N THR A 364 -2.96 14.80 -14.30
CA THR A 364 -1.63 14.18 -14.24
C THR A 364 -1.14 14.06 -12.80
N THR A 365 -0.06 13.32 -12.61
CA THR A 365 0.59 13.10 -11.30
C THR A 365 2.04 13.60 -11.25
N TYR A 366 2.36 14.65 -12.01
CA TYR A 366 3.71 15.21 -12.04
C TYR A 366 4.16 15.65 -10.65
N ASP A 367 5.42 15.38 -10.32
CA ASP A 367 6.09 15.77 -9.09
C ASP A 367 5.36 15.33 -7.80
N TYR A 368 4.73 14.15 -7.83
CA TYR A 368 3.97 13.55 -6.72
C TYR A 368 2.74 14.33 -6.26
N ASP A 369 2.14 15.16 -7.11
CA ASP A 369 0.88 15.83 -6.82
C ASP A 369 -0.08 15.71 -8.01
N TYR A 370 -1.37 15.92 -7.78
CA TYR A 370 -2.33 15.97 -8.88
C TYR A 370 -2.31 17.35 -9.53
N GLN A 371 -2.34 17.39 -10.87
CA GLN A 371 -2.58 18.62 -11.63
C GLN A 371 -3.77 18.43 -12.57
N PRO A 372 -4.64 19.45 -12.71
CA PRO A 372 -5.71 19.40 -13.69
C PRO A 372 -5.12 19.57 -15.09
N VAL A 373 -5.57 18.75 -16.04
CA VAL A 373 -5.24 18.92 -17.47
C VAL A 373 -6.54 19.09 -18.26
N GLY A 374 -7.37 18.05 -18.34
CA GLY A 374 -8.72 18.14 -18.93
C GLY A 374 -9.80 18.73 -18.01
N LEU A 375 -9.45 19.15 -16.79
CA LEU A 375 -10.38 19.74 -15.82
C LEU A 375 -10.14 21.24 -15.69
N ASP A 376 -11.20 22.03 -15.50
CA ASP A 376 -11.11 23.48 -15.20
C ASP A 376 -10.66 23.72 -13.74
N GLY A 377 -9.65 22.99 -13.25
CA GLY A 377 -9.19 22.98 -11.86
C GLY A 377 -9.63 21.75 -11.06
N LEU A 378 -8.88 21.43 -10.01
CA LEU A 378 -9.16 20.29 -9.12
C LEU A 378 -10.25 20.63 -8.10
N SER A 379 -11.11 19.64 -7.84
CA SER A 379 -12.14 19.74 -6.81
C SER A 379 -11.61 19.33 -5.45
N THR A 380 -11.01 20.31 -4.76
CA THR A 380 -10.42 20.13 -3.43
C THR A 380 -11.15 20.98 -2.39
N ILE A 381 -10.89 20.70 -1.10
CA ILE A 381 -11.44 21.52 -0.01
C ILE A 381 -10.86 22.95 -0.08
N GLU A 382 -9.58 23.08 -0.43
CA GLU A 382 -8.87 24.35 -0.52
C GLU A 382 -9.40 25.24 -1.65
N SER A 383 -9.82 24.65 -2.77
CA SER A 383 -10.46 25.40 -3.87
C SER A 383 -11.92 25.76 -3.59
N GLY A 384 -12.50 25.27 -2.49
CA GLY A 384 -13.92 25.43 -2.15
C GLY A 384 -14.86 24.63 -3.04
N ARG A 385 -14.32 23.82 -3.96
CA ARG A 385 -15.08 22.98 -4.88
C ARG A 385 -15.42 21.62 -4.30
N ALA A 386 -14.73 21.20 -3.23
CA ALA A 386 -15.19 20.13 -2.37
C ALA A 386 -15.50 20.69 -0.97
N THR A 387 -16.55 20.19 -0.32
CA THR A 387 -16.85 20.50 1.09
C THR A 387 -17.22 19.22 1.81
N ASN A 388 -16.80 19.09 3.07
CA ASN A 388 -17.18 17.99 3.93
C ASN A 388 -17.91 18.55 5.15
N ALA A 389 -19.25 18.46 5.13
CA ALA A 389 -20.10 19.08 6.15
C ALA A 389 -20.75 18.02 7.05
N ASP A 390 -20.93 18.34 8.33
CA ASP A 390 -21.81 17.57 9.20
C ASP A 390 -23.26 17.93 8.88
N VAL A 391 -24.04 16.93 8.51
CA VAL A 391 -25.48 17.08 8.27
C VAL A 391 -26.25 16.22 9.25
N GLU A 392 -27.35 16.77 9.78
CA GLU A 392 -28.30 15.97 10.55
C GLU A 392 -29.18 15.20 9.57
N VAL A 393 -29.14 13.87 9.67
CA VAL A 393 -30.05 12.97 8.95
C VAL A 393 -31.06 12.39 9.93
N LYS A 394 -32.26 12.12 9.43
CA LYS A 394 -33.39 11.58 10.19
C LYS A 394 -33.96 10.34 9.51
N GLU A 395 -34.82 9.62 10.23
CA GLU A 395 -35.54 8.46 9.69
C GLU A 395 -36.22 8.80 8.35
N GLY A 396 -35.99 7.96 7.35
CA GLY A 396 -36.48 8.10 5.98
C GLY A 396 -35.53 8.83 5.01
N ASP A 397 -34.51 9.55 5.49
CA ASP A 397 -33.49 10.13 4.60
C ASP A 397 -32.67 9.03 3.92
N ILE A 398 -32.27 9.24 2.67
CA ILE A 398 -31.42 8.27 1.96
C ILE A 398 -29.97 8.43 2.42
N VAL A 399 -29.41 7.35 2.97
CA VAL A 399 -28.03 7.29 3.47
C VAL A 399 -27.30 6.12 2.82
N TRP A 400 -25.97 6.17 2.82
CA TRP A 400 -25.15 4.98 2.52
C TRP A 400 -24.98 4.17 3.80
N ASN A 401 -25.41 2.91 3.79
CA ASN A 401 -25.15 1.98 4.89
C ASN A 401 -23.70 1.44 4.83
N THR A 402 -23.32 0.65 5.82
CA THR A 402 -21.99 0.01 5.89
C THR A 402 -21.72 -1.01 4.78
N ASP A 403 -22.75 -1.51 4.12
CA ASP A 403 -22.64 -2.41 2.96
C ASP A 403 -22.40 -1.65 1.64
N GLY A 404 -22.38 -0.31 1.68
CA GLY A 404 -22.19 0.52 0.50
C GLY A 404 -23.45 0.59 -0.38
N GLU A 405 -24.63 0.51 0.23
CA GLU A 405 -25.94 0.62 -0.43
C GLU A 405 -26.67 1.90 -0.03
N ALA A 406 -27.36 2.53 -0.98
CA ALA A 406 -28.20 3.69 -0.72
C ALA A 406 -29.57 3.23 -0.20
N VAL A 407 -29.83 3.42 1.09
CA VAL A 407 -31.04 2.93 1.78
C VAL A 407 -31.74 4.06 2.56
N PRO A 408 -33.07 4.00 2.74
CA PRO A 408 -33.73 4.86 3.71
C PRO A 408 -33.23 4.55 5.12
N LEU A 409 -32.82 5.58 5.86
CA LEU A 409 -32.41 5.44 7.25
C LEU A 409 -33.60 4.95 8.09
N ALA A 410 -33.47 3.79 8.71
CA ALA A 410 -34.53 3.16 9.49
C ALA A 410 -33.92 2.37 10.66
N PRO A 411 -34.68 2.09 11.74
CA PRO A 411 -34.19 1.30 12.86
C PRO A 411 -33.60 -0.04 12.38
N GLY A 412 -32.36 -0.34 12.78
CA GLY A 412 -31.63 -1.54 12.34
C GLY A 412 -30.66 -1.33 11.18
N VAL A 413 -30.67 -0.17 10.51
CA VAL A 413 -29.67 0.16 9.48
C VAL A 413 -28.35 0.52 10.14
N GLU A 414 -27.27 -0.15 9.73
CA GLU A 414 -25.91 0.19 10.15
C GLU A 414 -25.34 1.33 9.30
N ILE A 415 -24.82 2.36 9.96
CA ILE A 415 -24.28 3.57 9.34
C ILE A 415 -22.97 3.97 10.00
N VAL A 416 -22.21 4.83 9.31
CA VAL A 416 -21.04 5.52 9.88
C VAL A 416 -21.42 6.96 10.22
N THR A 417 -21.24 7.36 11.48
CA THR A 417 -21.54 8.72 11.95
C THR A 417 -20.53 9.74 11.43
N ALA A 418 -20.80 11.03 11.65
CA ALA A 418 -19.86 12.10 11.32
C ALA A 418 -18.49 11.94 12.02
N ASP A 419 -18.48 11.29 13.20
CA ASP A 419 -17.27 11.01 13.97
C ASP A 419 -16.54 9.73 13.51
N GLY A 420 -17.06 9.04 12.50
CA GLY A 420 -16.49 7.82 11.95
C GLY A 420 -16.87 6.55 12.72
N GLU A 421 -17.83 6.62 13.64
CA GLU A 421 -18.28 5.46 14.42
C GLU A 421 -19.34 4.65 13.65
N THR A 422 -19.20 3.34 13.62
CA THR A 422 -20.26 2.45 13.13
C THR A 422 -21.32 2.27 14.21
N ILE A 423 -22.57 2.62 13.88
CA ILE A 423 -23.71 2.42 14.78
C ILE A 423 -24.86 1.73 14.05
N THR A 424 -25.66 0.96 14.79
CA THR A 424 -26.98 0.53 14.34
C THR A 424 -28.00 1.61 14.70
N TYR A 425 -28.53 2.32 13.70
CA TYR A 425 -29.50 3.39 13.93
C TYR A 425 -30.75 2.84 14.63
N GLN A 426 -31.26 3.60 15.62
CA GLN A 426 -32.42 3.21 16.42
C GLN A 426 -33.60 4.15 16.23
N SER A 427 -33.40 5.46 16.38
CA SER A 427 -34.40 6.51 16.18
C SER A 427 -33.75 7.90 16.30
N GLY A 428 -34.48 8.97 15.97
CA GLY A 428 -34.04 10.35 16.17
C GLY A 428 -33.22 10.91 15.02
N THR A 429 -32.34 11.88 15.30
CA THR A 429 -31.39 12.42 14.33
C THR A 429 -29.99 11.91 14.62
N VAL A 430 -29.19 11.75 13.58
CA VAL A 430 -27.77 11.42 13.68
C VAL A 430 -26.99 12.34 12.75
N LYS A 431 -25.79 12.73 13.16
CA LYS A 431 -24.90 13.50 12.29
C LYS A 431 -24.12 12.55 11.40
N MET A 432 -24.10 12.84 10.10
CA MET A 432 -23.29 12.13 9.11
C MET A 432 -22.47 13.14 8.30
N LYS A 433 -21.34 12.69 7.75
CA LYS A 433 -20.56 13.50 6.80
C LYS A 433 -21.26 13.51 5.44
N GLN A 434 -21.40 14.70 4.86
CA GLN A 434 -21.79 14.90 3.48
C GLN A 434 -20.63 15.53 2.71
N LEU A 435 -20.06 14.78 1.77
CA LEU A 435 -19.14 15.31 0.77
C LEU A 435 -19.95 15.92 -0.39
N THR A 436 -19.76 17.21 -0.63
CA THR A 436 -20.29 17.89 -1.82
C THR A 436 -19.12 18.28 -2.71
N VAL A 437 -19.18 17.90 -3.99
CA VAL A 437 -18.14 18.18 -4.99
C VAL A 437 -18.78 18.94 -6.16
N THR A 438 -18.13 20.01 -6.60
CA THR A 438 -18.51 20.82 -7.76
C THR A 438 -17.41 20.74 -8.80
N ASP A 439 -17.60 19.86 -9.79
CA ASP A 439 -16.70 19.73 -10.94
C ASP A 439 -17.23 20.58 -12.10
N ASN A 440 -16.35 21.42 -12.66
CA ASN A 440 -16.57 22.04 -13.97
C ASN A 440 -15.65 21.34 -14.97
N MET A 441 -16.24 20.70 -15.98
CA MET A 441 -15.47 20.24 -17.13
C MET A 441 -15.27 21.41 -18.08
N ASP A 442 -14.01 21.65 -18.49
CA ASP A 442 -13.76 22.52 -19.63
C ASP A 442 -14.20 21.78 -20.89
N LEU A 443 -15.41 22.08 -21.38
CA LEU A 443 -15.95 21.53 -22.62
C LEU A 443 -15.37 22.25 -23.86
N GLY A 444 -14.35 23.09 -23.66
CA GLY A 444 -13.77 23.96 -24.67
C GLY A 444 -12.72 23.30 -25.56
N HIS A 445 -13.05 22.21 -26.26
CA HIS A 445 -12.40 21.83 -27.52
C HIS A 445 -13.38 21.16 -28.49
#